data_AF-A0A248UHQ2-F1
#
_entry.id   AF-A0A248UHQ2-F1
#
_cell.length_a   1.000
_cell.length_b   1.000
_cell.length_c   1.000
_cell.angle_alpha   90.00
_cell.angle_beta   90.00
_cell.angle_gamma   90.00
#
_symmetry.space_group_name_H-M   'P 1'
#
loop_
_entity.id
_entity.type
_entity.pdbx_description
1 polymer ?
#
loop_
_entity_poly.entity_id
_entity_poly.type
_entity_poly.pdbx_seq_one_letter_code
_entity_poly.pdbx_strand_id
1 'polypeptide(L)' 'MSSSLSSLESAAKYLSQSDKDQFFKIKREMEASGASRASIEERLHAFIWQVIEADDEDESENEE' A
#
# COMPACT_ATOMS: atom_id res chain seq x y z
N MET A 1 1.47 16.74 -13.79
CA MET A 1 1.42 15.28 -13.58
C MET A 1 2.15 15.00 -12.27
N SER A 2 1.39 14.78 -11.20
CA SER A 2 1.97 14.49 -9.88
C SER A 2 2.51 13.07 -9.91
N SER A 3 3.77 12.88 -9.51
CA SER A 3 4.41 11.57 -9.50
C SER A 3 3.65 10.62 -8.56
N SER A 4 2.86 9.70 -9.11
CA SER A 4 1.94 8.82 -8.36
C SER A 4 2.63 8.04 -7.24
N LEU A 5 3.87 7.61 -7.44
CA LEU A 5 4.68 6.98 -6.38
C LEU A 5 4.85 7.82 -5.11
N SER A 6 5.04 9.14 -5.24
CA SER A 6 5.19 10.02 -4.06
C SER A 6 3.87 10.16 -3.30
N SER A 7 2.74 10.05 -4.00
CA SER A 7 1.41 10.01 -3.39
C SER A 7 1.20 8.69 -2.65
N LEU A 8 1.60 7.56 -3.24
CA LEU A 8 1.53 6.23 -2.61
C LEU A 8 2.43 6.13 -1.37
N GLU A 9 3.65 6.67 -1.42
CA GLU A 9 4.55 6.71 -0.26
C GLU A 9 4.01 7.61 0.86
N SER A 10 3.22 8.63 0.52
CA SER A 10 2.53 9.46 1.51
C SER A 10 1.34 8.74 2.12
N ALA A 11 0.55 8.01 1.32
CA ALA A 11 -0.55 7.16 1.80
C ALA A 11 -0.04 6.02 2.68
N ALA A 12 1.08 5.40 2.32
CA ALA A 12 1.74 4.37 3.12
C ALA A 12 2.09 4.85 4.54
N LYS A 13 2.25 6.16 4.80
CA LYS A 13 2.50 6.70 6.15
C LYS A 13 1.34 6.49 7.11
N TYR A 14 0.12 6.41 6.60
CA TYR A 14 -1.09 6.22 7.40
C TYR A 14 -1.38 4.74 7.68
N LEU A 15 -0.69 3.82 6.99
CA LEU A 15 -0.82 2.39 7.24
C LEU A 15 -0.14 1.98 8.56
N SER A 16 -0.54 0.82 9.07
CA SER A 16 0.11 0.17 10.19
C SER A 16 1.59 -0.16 9.89
N GLN A 17 2.38 -0.45 10.92
CA GLN A 17 3.80 -0.78 10.73
C GLN A 17 3.98 -2.05 9.89
N SER A 18 3.11 -3.06 10.06
CA SER A 18 3.14 -4.30 9.27
C SER A 18 2.84 -4.05 7.80
N ASP A 19 1.86 -3.20 7.50
CA ASP A 19 1.45 -2.91 6.13
C ASP A 19 2.47 -2.06 5.40
N LYS A 20 3.14 -1.15 6.12
CA LYS A 20 4.32 -0.43 5.61
C LYS A 20 5.43 -1.38 5.20
N ASP A 21 5.75 -2.36 6.05
CA ASP A 21 6.79 -3.34 5.74
C ASP A 21 6.41 -4.19 4.51
N GLN A 22 5.13 -4.56 4.38
CA GLN A 22 4.62 -5.23 3.18
C GLN A 22 4.68 -4.35 1.93
N PHE A 23 4.31 -3.08 2.04
CA PHE A 23 4.41 -2.11 0.94
C PHE A 23 5.84 -2.02 0.39
N PHE A 24 6.83 -1.86 1.27
CA PHE A 24 8.23 -1.81 0.86
C PHE A 24 8.75 -3.15 0.32
N LYS A 25 8.26 -4.26 0.86
CA LYS A 25 8.60 -5.61 0.36
C LYS A 25 8.11 -5.80 -1.07
N ILE A 26 6.84 -5.51 -1.35
CA ILE A 26 6.24 -5.59 -2.70
C ILE A 26 7.02 -4.72 -3.69
N LYS A 27 7.33 -3.47 -3.30
CA LYS A 27 8.13 -2.55 -4.11
C LYS A 27 9.49 -3.16 -4.47
N ARG A 28 10.25 -3.64 -3.47
CA ARG A 28 11.58 -4.24 -3.71
C ARG A 28 11.52 -5.52 -4.54
N GLU A 29 10.53 -6.38 -4.31
CA GLU A 29 10.36 -7.62 -5.08
C GLU A 29 10.07 -7.32 -6.55
N MET A 30 9.22 -6.34 -6.83
CA MET A 30 8.92 -5.94 -8.19
C MET A 30 10.08 -5.19 -8.88
N GLU A 31 10.80 -4.34 -8.14
CA GLU A 31 12.04 -3.73 -8.63
C GLU A 31 13.09 -4.80 -8.97
N ALA A 32 13.26 -5.81 -8.11
CA ALA A 32 14.17 -6.93 -8.36
C ALA A 32 13.73 -7.80 -9.55
N SER A 33 12.43 -7.88 -9.79
CA SER A 33 11.85 -8.57 -10.96
C SER A 33 12.03 -7.78 -12.27
N GLY A 34 12.54 -6.55 -12.22
CA GLY A 34 12.64 -5.67 -13.38
C GLY A 34 11.30 -5.11 -13.85
N ALA A 35 10.29 -5.06 -12.97
CA ALA A 35 8.98 -4.52 -13.32
C ALA A 35 9.07 -3.03 -13.65
N SER A 36 8.21 -2.59 -14.58
CA SER A 36 8.13 -1.17 -14.92
C SER A 36 7.60 -0.37 -13.74
N ARG A 37 8.01 0.89 -13.64
CA ARG A 37 7.55 1.81 -12.59
C ARG A 37 6.02 1.94 -12.54
N ALA A 38 5.36 1.92 -13.70
CA ALA A 38 3.91 1.94 -13.80
C ALA A 38 3.26 0.67 -13.20
N SER A 39 3.82 -0.50 -13.48
CA SER A 39 3.34 -1.76 -12.91
C SER A 39 3.52 -1.82 -11.39
N ILE A 40 4.63 -1.27 -10.89
CA ILE A 40 4.88 -1.14 -9.45
C ILE A 40 3.85 -0.20 -8.82
N GLU A 41 3.59 0.95 -9.46
CA GLU A 41 2.57 1.91 -9.02
C GLU A 41 1.18 1.28 -8.93
N GLU A 42 0.73 0.59 -9.97
CA GLU A 42 -0.57 -0.09 -9.98
C GLU A 42 -0.68 -1.12 -8.85
N ARG A 43 0.37 -1.92 -8.64
CA ARG A 43 0.37 -2.95 -7.60
C ARG A 43 0.33 -2.36 -6.19
N LEU A 44 1.12 -1.32 -5.95
CA LEU A 44 1.15 -0.63 -4.67
C LEU A 44 -0.16 0.13 -4.41
N HIS A 45 -0.78 0.70 -5.45
CA HIS A 45 -2.08 1.35 -5.34
C HIS A 45 -3.19 0.37 -4.99
N ALA A 46 -3.20 -0.82 -5.64
CA ALA A 46 -4.13 -1.89 -5.30
C ALA A 46 -3.94 -2.38 -3.87
N PHE A 47 -2.69 -2.51 -3.40
CA PHE A 47 -2.39 -2.91 -2.03
C PHE A 47 -2.94 -1.90 -1.01
N ILE A 48 -2.70 -0.60 -1.20
CA ILE A 48 -3.22 0.44 -0.29
C ILE A 48 -4.75 0.39 -0.22
N TRP A 49 -5.43 0.22 -1.37
CA TRP A 49 -6.88 0.08 -1.39
C TRP A 49 -7.36 -1.14 -0.61
N GLN A 50 -6.70 -2.30 -0.76
CA GLN A 50 -7.05 -3.51 -0.02
C GLN A 50 -6.84 -3.36 1.48
N VAL A 51 -5.79 -2.66 1.91
CA VAL A 51 -5.54 -2.42 3.33
C VAL A 51 -6.60 -1.48 3.92
N ILE A 52 -6.96 -0.42 3.19
CA ILE A 52 -8.00 0.52 3.64
C ILE A 52 -9.37 -0.17 3.66
N GLU A 53 -9.71 -0.95 2.64
CA GLU A 53 -10.98 -1.70 2.58
C GLU A 53 -11.06 -2.75 3.70
N ALA A 54 -9.93 -3.40 4.04
CA ALA A 54 -9.86 -4.31 5.18
C ALA A 54 -9.95 -3.59 6.54
N ASP A 55 -9.42 -2.38 6.67
CA ASP A 55 -9.48 -1.55 7.89
C ASP A 55 -10.89 -0.98 8.13
N ASP A 56 -11.61 -0.62 7.06
CA ASP A 56 -13.03 -0.20 7.12
C ASP A 56 -14.00 -1.37 7.44
N GLU A 57 -13.58 -2.63 7.26
CA GLU A 57 -14.36 -3.82 7.64
C GLU A 57 -14.14 -4.26 9.11
N ASP A 58 -13.21 -3.65 9.84
CA ASP A 58 -12.88 -3.98 11.25
C ASP A 58 -13.56 -3.05 12.28
N GLU A 59 -14.69 -2.42 11.92
CA GLU A 59 -15.60 -1.74 12.89
C GLU A 59 -16.63 -2.69 13.53
N SER A 60 -16.23 -3.93 13.83
CA SER A 60 -17.03 -4.88 14.62
C SER A 60 -16.43 -5.10 16.00
N GLU A 61 -17.16 -4.64 17.02
CA GLU A 61 -17.03 -4.96 18.45
C GLU A 61 -15.94 -4.22 19.25
N ASN A 62 -16.30 -3.03 19.73
CA ASN A 62 -16.00 -2.68 21.12
C ASN A 62 -17.24 -2.06 21.78
N GLU A 63 -18.24 -2.90 22.06
CA GLU A 63 -19.23 -2.64 23.11
C GLU A 63 -18.57 -2.97 24.46
N GLU A 64 -18.20 -1.94 25.24
CA GLU A 64 -18.37 -1.83 26.71
C GLU A 64 -17.93 -0.45 27.23
#